data_AF-A0A849EQC3-F1
#
_entry.id   AF-A0A849EQC3-F1
#
_cell.length_a   1.000
_cell.length_b   1.000
_cell.length_c   1.000
_cell.angle_alpha   90.00
_cell.angle_beta   90.00
_cell.angle_gamma   90.00
#
_symmetry.space_group_name_H-M   'P 1'
#
loop_
_entity.id
_entity.type
_entity.pdbx_description
1 polymer ?
#
loop_
_entity_poly.entity_id
_entity_poly.type
_entity_poly.pdbx_seq_one_letter_code
_entity_poly.pdbx_strand_id
1 'polypeptide(L)' 'MRGKRIGYVPDTIHEILLREDLIRHRLDPRHEVRLIRVDFFDMGLALARDRIDAFYKRIRSEFGD' A
#
# COMPACT_ATOMS: atom_id res chain seq x y z
N MET A 1 -7.25 6.32 5.48
CA MET A 1 -7.14 5.14 4.59
C MET A 1 -8.35 4.21 4.62
N ARG A 2 -9.25 4.32 5.62
CA ARG A 2 -10.46 3.50 5.69
C ARG A 2 -11.27 3.51 4.38
N GLY A 3 -11.70 2.34 3.91
CA GLY A 3 -12.46 2.12 2.68
C GLY A 3 -11.64 2.11 1.38
N LYS A 4 -10.33 2.42 1.43
CA LYS A 4 -9.50 2.52 0.22
C LYS A 4 -9.06 1.15 -0.31
N ARG A 5 -8.96 1.05 -1.63
CA ARG A 5 -8.30 -0.04 -2.38
C ARG A 5 -6.81 0.24 -2.41
N ILE A 6 -6.02 -0.59 -1.75
CA ILE A 6 -4.57 -0.43 -1.67
C ILE A 6 -3.89 -1.50 -2.52
N GLY A 7 -3.13 -1.07 -3.52
CA GLY A 7 -2.27 -1.95 -4.31
C GLY A 7 -1.13 -2.51 -3.47
N TYR A 8 -0.91 -3.82 -3.53
CA TYR A 8 0.25 -4.48 -2.92
C TYR A 8 0.82 -5.57 -3.84
N VAL A 9 2.12 -5.84 -3.68
CA VAL A 9 2.77 -7.00 -4.31
C VAL A 9 2.92 -8.10 -3.25
N PRO A 10 2.27 -9.26 -3.42
CA PRO A 10 2.38 -10.38 -2.50
C PRO A 10 3.81 -10.91 -2.39
N ASP A 11 4.14 -11.49 -1.24
CA ASP A 11 5.41 -12.19 -1.01
C ASP A 11 6.64 -11.28 -1.17
N THR A 12 6.44 -9.96 -1.00
CA THR A 12 7.50 -8.96 -1.06
C THR A 12 7.65 -8.20 0.25
N ILE A 13 8.80 -7.55 0.44
CA ILE A 13 9.00 -6.62 1.55
C ILE A 13 7.99 -5.46 1.55
N HIS A 14 7.43 -5.09 0.38
CA HIS A 14 6.39 -4.07 0.31
C HIS A 14 5.11 -4.50 1.02
N GLU A 15 4.77 -5.78 0.97
CA GLU A 15 3.62 -6.32 1.71
C GLU A 15 3.85 -6.22 3.22
N ILE A 16 5.02 -6.65 3.69
CA ILE A 16 5.36 -6.62 5.12
C ILE A 16 5.34 -5.19 5.64
N LEU A 17 5.97 -4.26 4.93
CA LEU A 17 6.03 -2.85 5.32
C LEU A 17 4.66 -2.17 5.26
N LEU A 18 3.81 -2.50 4.28
CA LEU A 18 2.43 -2.01 4.23
C LEU A 18 1.63 -2.50 5.44
N ARG A 19 1.76 -3.78 5.82
CA ARG A 19 1.06 -4.34 6.98
C ARG A 19 1.52 -3.70 8.28
N GLU A 20 2.83 -3.51 8.45
CA GLU A 20 3.43 -2.77 9.57
C GLU A 20 2.84 -1.34 9.69
N ASP A 21 2.78 -0.60 8.58
CA ASP A 21 2.25 0.76 8.54
C ASP A 21 0.76 0.82 8.93
N LEU A 22 -0.06 -0.09 8.39
CA LEU A 22 -1.47 -0.21 8.74
C LEU A 22 -1.68 -0.51 10.23
N ILE A 23 -0.88 -1.42 10.80
CA ILE A 23 -0.91 -1.76 12.23
C ILE A 23 -0.55 -0.54 13.08
N ARG A 24 0.50 0.21 12.73
CA ARG A 24 0.91 1.45 13.43
C ARG A 24 -0.20 2.50 13.42
N HIS A 25 -0.96 2.58 12.33
CA HIS A 25 -2.11 3.46 12.20
C HIS A 25 -3.41 2.92 12.82
N ARG A 26 -3.37 1.77 13.51
CA ARG A 26 -4.54 1.08 14.07
C ARG A 26 -5.65 0.81 13.05
N LEU A 27 -5.26 0.57 11.79
CA LEU A 27 -6.16 0.21 10.71
C LEU A 27 -6.16 -1.30 10.56
N ASP A 28 -7.31 -1.95 10.73
CA ASP A 28 -7.43 -3.38 10.45
C ASP A 28 -7.36 -3.62 8.93
N PRO A 29 -6.32 -4.31 8.42
CA PRO A 29 -6.17 -4.60 7.00
C PRO A 29 -7.31 -5.46 6.42
N ARG A 30 -8.08 -6.15 7.26
CA ARG A 30 -9.18 -7.03 6.85
C ARG A 30 -10.51 -6.30 6.70
N HIS A 31 -10.71 -5.23 7.46
CA HIS A 31 -12.02 -4.56 7.55
C HIS A 31 -11.98 -3.10 7.09
N GLU A 32 -10.82 -2.45 7.18
CA GLU A 32 -10.70 -1.02 6.92
C GLU A 32 -10.07 -0.71 5.58
N VAL A 33 -9.38 -1.65 4.94
CA VAL A 33 -8.82 -1.45 3.60
C VAL A 33 -9.08 -2.67 2.74
N ARG A 34 -9.09 -2.48 1.42
CA ARG A 34 -9.18 -3.60 0.46
C ARG A 34 -7.82 -3.76 -0.21
N LEU A 35 -7.11 -4.83 0.09
CA LEU A 35 -5.83 -5.14 -0.54
C LEU A 35 -6.04 -5.71 -1.94
N ILE A 36 -5.49 -5.05 -2.95
CA ILE A 36 -5.58 -5.45 -4.36
C ILE A 36 -4.19 -5.87 -4.83
N ARG A 37 -4.07 -7.13 -5.26
CA ARG A 37 -2.84 -7.63 -5.88
C ARG A 37 -2.57 -6.84 -7.16
N VAL A 38 -1.39 -6.27 -7.28
CA VAL A 38 -0.90 -5.56 -8.48
C VAL A 38 0.54 -5.95 -8.76
N ASP A 39 0.93 -5.94 -10.03
CA ASP A 39 2.33 -6.05 -10.42
C ASP A 39 3.08 -4.76 -10.07
N PHE A 40 4.38 -4.87 -9.76
CA PHE A 40 5.22 -3.74 -9.40
C PHE A 40 5.28 -2.67 -10.50
N PHE A 41 5.40 -3.10 -11.76
CA PHE A 41 5.50 -2.19 -12.91
C PHE A 41 4.16 -1.55 -13.26
N ASP A 42 3.05 -2.20 -12.91
CA ASP A 42 1.69 -1.74 -13.23
C ASP A 42 1.09 -0.84 -12.15
N MET A 43 1.73 -0.65 -10.98
CA MET A 43 1.14 0.11 -9.88
C MET A 43 0.73 1.54 -10.28
N GLY A 44 1.60 2.23 -11.01
CA GLY A 44 1.32 3.59 -11.50
C GLY A 44 0.15 3.62 -12.47
N LEU A 45 0.07 2.64 -13.36
CA LEU A 45 -1.03 2.50 -14.32
C LEU A 45 -2.34 2.12 -13.62
N ALA A 46 -2.29 1.25 -12.62
CA ALA A 46 -3.44 0.87 -11.80
C ALA A 46 -4.00 2.06 -11.02
N LEU A 47 -3.13 2.93 -10.50
CA LEU A 47 -3.54 4.19 -9.87
C LEU A 47 -4.17 5.14 -10.90
N ALA A 48 -3.52 5.35 -12.05
CA ALA A 48 -4.03 6.24 -13.11
C ALA A 48 -5.36 5.79 -13.74
N ARG A 49 -5.70 4.50 -13.62
CA ARG A 49 -6.95 3.90 -14.11
C ARG A 49 -8.01 3.73 -13.03
N ASP A 50 -7.85 4.37 -11.87
CA ASP A 50 -8.75 4.27 -10.72
C ASP A 50 -9.03 2.82 -10.28
N ARG A 51 -8.08 1.89 -10.49
CA ARG A 51 -8.20 0.49 -10.05
C ARG A 51 -7.80 0.32 -8.58
N ILE A 52 -6.87 1.16 -8.12
CA ILE A 52 -6.45 1.30 -6.73
C ILE A 52 -6.45 2.78 -6.35
N ASP A 53 -6.62 3.07 -5.07
CA ASP A 53 -6.63 4.44 -4.55
C ASP A 53 -5.28 4.86 -3.96
N ALA A 54 -4.40 3.89 -3.67
CA ALA A 54 -3.04 4.08 -3.16
C ALA A 54 -2.22 2.78 -3.31
N PHE A 55 -0.90 2.88 -3.16
CA PHE A 55 0.01 1.74 -2.93
C PHE A 55 1.13 2.17 -1.98
N TYR A 56 1.78 1.21 -1.33
CA TYR A 56 2.89 1.51 -0.43
C TYR A 56 4.13 1.97 -1.22
N LYS A 57 4.54 3.21 -1.01
CA LYS A 57 5.80 3.78 -1.50
C LYS A 57 6.59 4.27 -0.31
N ARG A 58 7.58 3.50 0.15
CA ARG A 58 8.54 4.03 1.14
C ARG A 58 9.43 5.04 0.43
N ILE A 59 9.06 6.31 0.47
CA ILE A 59 10.01 7.39 0.23
C ILE A 59 10.88 7.42 1.48
N ARG A 60 12.16 7.04 1.37
CA ARG A 60 13.11 7.44 2.40
C ARG A 60 13.12 8.97 2.36
N SER A 61 12.68 9.59 3.45
CA SER A 61 13.17 10.93 3.77
C SER A 61 14.68 10.78 3.90
N GLU A 62 15.43 11.25 2.91
CA GLU A 62 16.80 11.65 3.16
C GLU A 62 16.72 12.79 4.19
N PHE A 63 17.51 12.66 5.26
CA PHE A 63 17.74 13.62 6.36
C PHE A 63 16.80 13.62 7.58
N GLY A 64 17.47 13.63 8.75
CA GLY A 64 16.99 13.77 10.13
C GLY A 64 17.63 12.69 11.01
N ASP A 65 18.70 12.89 11.78
CA ASP A 65 19.55 14.06 12.12
C ASP A 65 21.03 13.72 11.89
#